data_AF-A0A9E6NXW8-F1
#
_entry.id   AF-A0A9E6NXW8-F1
#
_cell.length_a   1.000
_cell.length_b   1.000
_cell.length_c   1.000
_cell.angle_alpha   90.00
_cell.angle_beta   90.00
_cell.angle_gamma   90.00
#
_symmetry.space_group_name_H-M   'P 1'
#
loop_
_entity.id
_entity.type
_entity.pdbx_description
1 polymer ?
#
loop_
_entity_poly.entity_id
_entity_poly.type
_entity_poly.pdbx_seq_one_letter_code
_entity_poly.pdbx_strand_id
1 'polypeptide(L)'
;MTKNGMRPVHPGEILKEEYLEPLNLTAAALARALNVSTPTVNDIVLQRRGISADMALRLSICLDTTPEFWLNLQSTYDLRKAEIERGAAIRDQVERLAHCA
;
A
#
# COMPACT_ATOMS: atom_id res chain seq x y z
N MET A 1 21.14 -1.21 -3.57
CA MET A 1 19.98 -2.04 -3.96
C MET A 1 19.70 -1.76 -5.43
N THR A 2 19.91 -2.74 -6.30
CA THR A 2 19.60 -2.64 -7.73
C THR A 2 18.10 -2.39 -7.90
N LYS A 3 17.71 -1.36 -8.65
CA LYS A 3 16.30 -1.10 -8.96
C LYS A 3 15.82 -2.19 -9.92
N ASN A 4 15.34 -3.30 -9.38
CA ASN A 4 14.69 -4.33 -10.20
C ASN A 4 13.48 -3.67 -10.86
N GLY A 5 13.35 -3.77 -12.19
CA GLY A 5 12.31 -3.14 -13.00
C GLY A 5 10.88 -3.65 -12.73
N MET A 6 10.60 -4.17 -11.53
CA MET A 6 9.30 -4.72 -11.16
C MET A 6 8.23 -3.62 -11.09
N ARG A 7 7.01 -4.04 -11.39
CA ARG A 7 5.80 -3.22 -11.28
C ARG A 7 5.54 -2.84 -9.82
N PRO A 8 4.92 -1.67 -9.56
CA PRO A 8 4.44 -1.35 -8.22
C PRO A 8 3.34 -2.36 -7.82
N VAL A 9 3.44 -2.92 -6.61
CA VAL A 9 2.44 -3.85 -6.05
C VAL A 9 1.57 -3.09 -5.07
N HIS A 10 0.27 -2.98 -5.37
CA HIS A 10 -0.66 -2.25 -4.51
C HIS A 10 -0.94 -3.05 -3.23
N PRO A 11 -1.04 -2.43 -2.04
CA PRO A 11 -1.32 -3.17 -0.80
C PRO A 11 -2.63 -3.97 -0.83
N GLY A 12 -3.61 -3.48 -1.59
CA GLY A 12 -4.87 -4.17 -1.84
C GLY A 12 -4.75 -5.47 -2.65
N GLU A 13 -3.68 -5.61 -3.44
CA GLU A 13 -3.34 -6.88 -4.11
C GLU A 13 -2.91 -7.91 -3.06
N ILE A 14 -1.99 -7.53 -2.17
CA ILE A 14 -1.56 -8.37 -1.03
C ILE A 14 -2.75 -8.72 -0.13
N LEU A 15 -3.61 -7.75 0.19
CA LEU A 15 -4.82 -8.01 0.99
C LEU A 15 -5.72 -9.06 0.33
N LYS A 16 -5.85 -9.04 -0.99
CA LYS A 16 -6.69 -9.98 -1.74
C LYS A 16 -6.06 -11.37 -1.77
N GLU A 17 -4.82 -11.45 -2.25
CA GLU A 17 -4.15 -12.71 -2.62
C GLU A 17 -3.61 -13.45 -1.38
N GLU A 18 -3.14 -12.75 -0.36
CA GLU A 18 -2.51 -13.37 0.82
C GLU A 18 -3.47 -13.53 2.01
N TYR A 19 -4.59 -12.80 2.03
CA TYR A 19 -5.54 -12.84 3.16
C TYR A 19 -6.96 -13.23 2.74
N LEU A 20 -7.59 -12.49 1.83
CA LEU A 20 -9.00 -12.77 1.50
C LEU A 20 -9.18 -14.12 0.80
N GLU A 21 -8.38 -14.42 -0.21
CA GLU A 21 -8.48 -15.69 -0.96
C GLU A 21 -8.13 -16.91 -0.09
N PRO A 22 -7.01 -16.94 0.66
CA PRO A 22 -6.65 -18.10 1.48
C PRO A 22 -7.60 -18.34 2.66
N LEU A 23 -8.18 -17.28 3.22
CA LEU A 23 -9.16 -17.37 4.31
C LEU A 23 -10.61 -17.53 3.82
N ASN A 24 -10.83 -17.57 2.49
CA ASN A 24 -12.16 -17.57 1.87
C ASN A 24 -13.09 -16.47 2.41
N LEU A 25 -12.51 -15.28 2.64
CA LEU A 25 -13.21 -14.11 3.18
C LEU A 25 -13.70 -13.20 2.04
N THR A 26 -14.95 -12.76 2.16
CA THR A 26 -15.48 -11.70 1.28
C THR A 26 -15.05 -10.32 1.78
N ALA A 27 -14.92 -9.35 0.87
CA ALA A 27 -14.67 -7.95 1.25
C ALA A 27 -15.73 -7.40 2.22
N ALA A 28 -16.99 -7.83 2.09
CA ALA A 28 -18.05 -7.47 3.02
C ALA A 28 -17.86 -8.08 4.43
N ALA A 29 -17.34 -9.31 4.51
CA ALA A 29 -17.01 -9.93 5.80
C ALA A 29 -15.86 -9.19 6.49
N LEU A 30 -14.80 -8.88 5.75
CA LEU A 30 -13.67 -8.11 6.28
C LEU A 30 -14.12 -6.70 6.70
N ALA A 31 -14.94 -6.01 5.91
CA ALA A 31 -15.44 -4.68 6.25
C ALA A 31 -16.22 -4.66 7.58
N ARG A 32 -17.04 -5.68 7.84
CA ARG A 32 -17.73 -5.83 9.13
C ARG A 32 -16.74 -6.03 10.28
N ALA A 33 -15.74 -6.88 10.10
CA ALA A 33 -14.71 -7.13 11.12
C ALA A 33 -13.88 -5.87 11.45
N LEU A 34 -13.55 -5.08 10.43
CA LEU A 34 -12.81 -3.82 10.57
C LEU A 34 -13.67 -2.65 11.07
N ASN A 35 -14.99 -2.83 11.17
CA ASN A 35 -15.97 -1.79 11.48
C ASN A 35 -15.87 -0.58 10.53
N VAL A 36 -15.88 -0.84 9.22
CA VAL A 36 -15.87 0.16 8.13
C VAL A 36 -16.90 -0.19 7.06
N SER A 37 -17.14 0.72 6.11
CA SER A 37 -18.06 0.45 5.01
C SER A 37 -17.47 -0.56 4.00
N THR A 38 -18.30 -1.45 3.47
CA THR A 38 -17.91 -2.40 2.41
C THR A 38 -17.26 -1.71 1.19
N PRO A 39 -17.75 -0.56 0.71
CA PRO A 39 -17.07 0.20 -0.36
C PRO A 39 -15.62 0.56 -0.02
N THR A 40 -15.31 0.87 1.24
CA THR A 40 -13.93 1.19 1.65
C THR A 40 -12.98 0.01 1.42
N VAL A 41 -13.39 -1.20 1.85
CA VAL A 41 -12.58 -2.41 1.63
C VAL A 41 -12.54 -2.78 0.14
N ASN A 42 -13.66 -2.66 -0.57
CA ASN A 42 -13.71 -2.92 -2.01
C ASN A 42 -12.76 -2.00 -2.79
N ASP A 43 -12.73 -0.70 -2.48
CA ASP A 43 -11.83 0.24 -3.15
C ASP A 43 -10.36 -0.12 -2.92
N ILE A 44 -10.01 -0.60 -1.72
CA ILE A 44 -8.65 -1.07 -1.42
C ILE A 44 -8.33 -2.32 -2.25
N VAL A 45 -9.18 -3.35 -2.18
CA VAL A 45 -9.01 -4.63 -2.90
C VAL A 45 -8.96 -4.43 -4.42
N LEU A 46 -9.73 -3.49 -4.96
CA LEU A 46 -9.73 -3.11 -6.38
C LEU A 46 -8.61 -2.14 -6.76
N GLN A 47 -7.67 -1.86 -5.85
CA GLN A 47 -6.52 -0.98 -6.07
C GLN A 47 -6.88 0.47 -6.44
N ARG A 48 -8.06 0.93 -6.01
CA ARG A 48 -8.58 2.29 -6.25
C ARG A 48 -8.30 3.24 -5.10
N ARG A 49 -8.00 2.71 -3.91
CA ARG A 49 -7.71 3.46 -2.69
C ARG A 49 -6.52 2.83 -1.97
N GLY A 50 -5.60 3.67 -1.51
CA GLY A 50 -4.50 3.24 -0.64
C GLY A 50 -4.93 2.95 0.81
N ILE A 51 -3.98 2.50 1.62
CA ILE A 51 -4.16 2.25 3.05
C ILE A 51 -3.73 3.48 3.85
N SER A 52 -4.65 4.02 4.65
CA SER A 52 -4.35 5.07 5.64
C SER A 52 -3.82 4.48 6.95
N ALA A 53 -3.26 5.31 7.84
CA ALA A 53 -2.82 4.87 9.16
C ALA A 53 -3.96 4.26 10.01
N ASP A 54 -5.17 4.83 9.98
CA ASP A 54 -6.35 4.26 10.65
C ASP A 54 -6.69 2.87 10.08
N MET A 55 -6.67 2.72 8.75
CA MET A 55 -6.93 1.43 8.13
C MET A 55 -5.83 0.40 8.44
N ALA A 56 -4.57 0.82 8.47
CA ALA A 56 -3.45 -0.04 8.85
C ALA A 56 -3.59 -0.57 10.28
N LEU A 57 -4.00 0.28 11.23
CA LEU A 57 -4.31 -0.15 12.60
C LEU A 57 -5.44 -1.18 12.63
N ARG A 58 -6.55 -0.93 11.91
CA ARG A 58 -7.67 -1.87 11.84
C ARG A 58 -7.25 -3.23 11.26
N LEU A 59 -6.52 -3.22 10.14
CA LEU A 59 -6.03 -4.43 9.49
C LEU A 59 -5.05 -5.19 10.39
N SER A 60 -4.17 -4.48 11.09
CA SER A 60 -3.21 -5.10 12.01
C SER A 60 -3.88 -5.93 13.11
N ILE A 61 -4.92 -5.36 13.73
CA ILE A 61 -5.70 -6.01 14.79
C ILE A 61 -6.52 -7.16 14.22
N CYS A 62 -7.15 -6.97 13.06
CA CYS A 62 -8.05 -7.95 12.47
C CYS A 62 -7.34 -9.18 11.88
N LEU A 63 -6.11 -9.01 11.37
CA LEU A 63 -5.38 -10.03 10.61
C LEU A 63 -4.11 -10.52 11.31
N ASP A 64 -3.90 -10.11 12.56
CA ASP A 64 -2.72 -10.46 13.37
C ASP A 64 -1.40 -10.09 12.66
N THR A 65 -1.29 -8.82 12.28
CA THR A 65 -0.12 -8.23 11.61
C THR A 65 0.30 -6.94 12.32
N THR A 66 1.26 -6.19 11.76
CA THR A 66 1.62 -4.87 12.29
C THR A 66 1.08 -3.74 11.41
N PRO A 67 0.75 -2.56 11.96
CA PRO A 67 0.38 -1.40 11.15
C PRO A 67 1.47 -1.00 10.15
N GLU A 68 2.73 -1.13 10.55
CA GLU A 68 3.90 -0.81 9.73
C GLU A 68 3.99 -1.71 8.50
N PHE A 69 3.59 -2.98 8.60
CA PHE A 69 3.53 -3.86 7.44
C PHE A 69 2.69 -3.25 6.32
N TRP A 70 1.48 -2.80 6.64
CA TRP A 70 0.56 -2.20 5.67
C TRP A 70 1.04 -0.85 5.16
N LEU A 71 1.57 0.00 6.04
CA LEU A 71 2.10 1.31 5.65
C LEU A 71 3.37 1.21 4.80
N ASN A 72 4.21 0.20 5.04
CA ASN A 72 5.40 -0.06 4.24
C ASN A 72 5.02 -0.53 2.83
N LEU A 73 4.00 -1.38 2.69
CA LEU A 73 3.45 -1.75 1.37
C LEU A 73 2.94 -0.50 0.64
N GLN A 74 2.16 0.36 1.32
CA GLN A 74 1.63 1.59 0.73
C GLN A 74 2.75 2.52 0.28
N SER A 75 3.73 2.76 1.15
CA SER A 75 4.86 3.65 0.87
C SER A 75 5.72 3.12 -0.27
N THR A 76 5.94 1.80 -0.32
CA THR A 76 6.68 1.15 -1.41
C THR A 76 5.94 1.28 -2.75
N TYR A 77 4.62 1.05 -2.75
CA TYR A 77 3.77 1.23 -3.92
C TYR A 77 3.82 2.68 -4.44
N ASP A 78 3.56 3.65 -3.56
CA ASP A 78 3.50 5.07 -3.92
C ASP A 78 4.85 5.58 -4.42
N LEU A 79 5.94 5.22 -3.73
CA LEU A 79 7.28 5.60 -4.14
C LEU A 79 7.60 5.01 -5.51
N ARG A 80 7.34 3.72 -5.72
CA ARG A 80 7.63 3.05 -7.00
C ARG A 80 6.81 3.66 -8.14
N LYS A 81 5.53 3.96 -7.90
CA LYS A 81 4.66 4.65 -8.86
C LYS A 81 5.20 6.04 -9.21
N ALA A 82 5.55 6.85 -8.21
CA ALA A 82 6.12 8.17 -8.43
C ALA A 82 7.47 8.13 -9.17
N GLU A 83 8.32 7.14 -8.88
CA GLU A 83 9.58 6.94 -9.60
C GLU A 83 9.36 6.65 -11.09
N ILE A 84 8.35 5.83 -11.42
CA ILE A 84 8.02 5.50 -12.82
C ILE A 84 7.41 6.71 -13.53
N GLU A 85 6.46 7.40 -12.90
CA GLU A 85 5.71 8.50 -13.52
C GLU A 85 6.52 9.80 -13.62
N ARG A 86 7.32 10.11 -12.61
CA ARG A 86 7.95 11.43 -12.45
C ARG A 86 9.43 11.38 -12.10
N GLY A 87 10.01 10.21 -11.86
CA GLY A 87 11.37 10.08 -11.31
C GLY A 87 12.47 10.68 -12.19
N ALA A 88 12.34 10.61 -13.52
CA ALA A 88 13.28 11.26 -14.44
C ALA A 88 13.15 12.79 -14.38
N ALA A 89 11.94 13.31 -14.53
CA ALA A 89 11.67 14.75 -14.50
C ALA A 89 12.10 15.39 -13.16
N ILE A 90 11.86 14.72 -12.02
CA ILE A 90 12.28 15.21 -10.70
C ILE A 90 13.81 15.28 -10.61
N ARG A 91 14.53 14.32 -11.20
CA ARG A 91 15.99 14.31 -11.19
C ARG A 91 16.58 15.53 -11.90
N ASP A 92 15.95 15.97 -12.98
CA ASP A 92 16.41 17.12 -13.76
C ASP A 92 16.03 18.46 -13.09
N GLN A 93 15.07 18.45 -12.16
CA GLN A 93 14.57 19.65 -11.47
C GLN A 93 15.20 19.89 -10.09
N VAL A 94 15.85 18.88 -9.50
CA VAL A 94 16.35 18.94 -8.12
C VAL A 94 17.87 18.97 -8.11
N GLU A 95 18.44 20.03 -7.53
CA GLU A 95 19.87 20.13 -7.26
C GLU A 95 20.23 19.43 -5.95
N ARG A 96 21.36 18.71 -5.94
CA ARG A 96 21.88 18.08 -4.71
C ARG A 96 22.60 19.13 -3.88
N LEU A 97 22.15 19.33 -2.65
CA LEU A 97 22.89 20.15 -1.69
C LEU A 97 24.21 19.46 -1.35
N ALA A 98 25.32 20.08 -1.73
CA ALA A 98 26.63 19.72 -1.19
C ALA A 98 26.68 20.17 0.27
N HIS A 99 26.99 19.26 1.20
CA HIS A 99 27.40 19.68 2.53
C HIS A 99 28.79 20.31 2.38
N CYS A 100 28.91 21.62 2.59
CA CYS A 100 30.20 22.24 2.84
C CYS A 100 30.70 21.69 4.19
N ALA A 101 31.89 21.08 4.17
CA ALA A 101 32.61 20.66 5.37
C ALA A 101 33.09 21.88 6.18
#